data_AF-A0A392QYR9-F1
#
_entry.id   AF-A0A392QYR9-F1
#
_cell.length_a   1.000
_cell.length_b   1.000
_cell.length_c   1.000
_cell.angle_alpha   90.00
_cell.angle_beta   90.00
_cell.angle_gamma   90.00
#
_symmetry.space_group_name_H-M   'P 1'
#
loop_
_entity.id
_entity.type
_entity.pdbx_description
1 polymer ?
#
loop_
_entity_poly.entity_id
_entity_poly.type
_entity_poly.pdbx_seq_one_letter_code
_entity_poly.pdbx_strand_id
1 'polypeptide(L)'
;MTEVALEAIVQKEGEPLRAYLKRFNKVAVEVKTDDRMKLYLLDRGLRRGCDFAKAIGIEKIKTLDAFFEKAQKYIAYEEKQVAAEVRRPKSEEEARPLCRGPDKRKERQSPKQSKPPPS
;
A
#
# COMPACT_ATOMS: atom_id res chain seq x y z
N MET A 1 -12.46 3.53 -34.49
CA MET A 1 -12.10 4.32 -33.28
C MET A 1 -10.60 4.14 -33.06
N THR A 2 -9.88 5.25 -32.92
CA THR A 2 -8.41 5.32 -32.98
C THR A 2 -7.78 5.25 -31.59
N GLU A 3 -6.46 5.06 -31.53
CA GLU A 3 -5.62 4.96 -30.33
C GLU A 3 -5.89 6.05 -29.26
N VAL A 4 -6.42 7.20 -29.69
CA VAL A 4 -6.91 8.30 -28.84
C VAL A 4 -7.92 7.83 -27.76
N ALA A 5 -8.73 6.81 -28.07
CA ALA A 5 -9.70 6.26 -27.12
C ALA A 5 -9.02 5.53 -25.94
N LEU A 6 -7.86 4.91 -26.17
CA LEU A 6 -7.07 4.27 -25.11
C LEU A 6 -6.32 5.30 -24.27
N GLU A 7 -5.79 6.34 -24.91
CA GLU A 7 -5.07 7.42 -24.23
C GLU A 7 -5.97 8.22 -23.27
N ALA A 8 -7.27 8.31 -23.58
CA ALA A 8 -8.26 8.93 -22.71
C ALA A 8 -8.55 8.13 -21.42
N ILE A 9 -8.14 6.86 -21.34
CA ILE A 9 -8.35 6.02 -20.17
C ILE A 9 -7.27 6.31 -19.14
N VAL A 10 -7.63 7.12 -18.16
CA VAL A 10 -6.78 7.43 -17.01
C VAL A 10 -7.37 6.84 -15.73
N GLN A 11 -6.51 6.49 -14.78
CA GLN A 11 -6.89 6.05 -13.44
C GLN A 11 -7.46 7.24 -12.66
N LYS A 12 -8.68 7.10 -12.14
CA LYS A 12 -9.37 8.15 -11.38
C LYS A 12 -8.90 8.20 -9.93
N GLU A 13 -9.21 9.29 -9.24
CA GLU A 13 -8.97 9.40 -7.80
C GLU A 13 -9.82 8.40 -7.00
N GLY A 14 -9.21 7.72 -6.03
CA GLY A 14 -9.85 6.68 -5.22
C GLY A 14 -10.18 5.39 -5.98
N GLU A 15 -9.80 5.28 -7.25
CA GLU A 15 -10.08 4.10 -8.05
C GLU A 15 -9.00 3.02 -7.86
N PRO A 16 -9.38 1.79 -7.47
CA PRO A 16 -8.44 0.69 -7.32
C PRO A 16 -7.85 0.28 -8.67
N LEU A 17 -6.59 -0.19 -8.66
CA LEU A 17 -5.86 -0.53 -9.89
C LEU A 17 -6.62 -1.54 -10.76
N ARG A 18 -7.30 -2.50 -10.13
CA ARG A 18 -8.13 -3.51 -10.80
C ARG A 18 -9.24 -2.92 -11.66
N ALA A 19 -9.92 -1.88 -11.17
CA ALA A 19 -11.03 -1.25 -11.89
C ALA A 19 -10.53 -0.48 -13.13
N TYR A 20 -9.41 0.22 -12.99
CA TYR A 20 -8.75 0.90 -14.09
C TYR A 20 -8.34 -0.08 -15.20
N LEU A 21 -7.62 -1.17 -14.84
CA LEU A 21 -7.17 -2.17 -15.80
C LEU A 21 -8.33 -2.84 -16.54
N LYS A 22 -9.46 -3.05 -15.86
CA LYS A 22 -10.66 -3.61 -16.50
C LYS A 22 -11.22 -2.68 -17.58
N ARG A 23 -11.26 -1.37 -17.33
CA ARG A 23 -11.67 -0.38 -18.36
C ARG A 23 -10.69 -0.33 -19.51
N PHE A 24 -9.39 -0.31 -19.20
CA PHE A 24 -8.34 -0.30 -20.20
C PHE A 24 -8.42 -1.53 -21.11
N ASN A 25 -8.48 -2.74 -20.54
CA ASN A 25 -8.57 -3.98 -21.30
C ASN A 25 -9.83 -4.06 -22.16
N LYS A 26 -10.97 -3.53 -21.69
CA LYS A 26 -12.21 -3.50 -22.49
C LYS A 26 -11.99 -2.76 -23.82
N VAL A 27 -11.34 -1.61 -23.79
CA VAL A 27 -11.06 -0.82 -25.01
C VAL A 27 -9.88 -1.40 -25.78
N ALA A 28 -8.88 -1.97 -25.10
CA ALA A 28 -7.69 -2.55 -25.74
C ALA A 28 -7.96 -3.86 -26.49
N VAL A 29 -9.06 -4.56 -26.18
CA VAL A 29 -9.53 -5.70 -26.97
C VAL A 29 -10.17 -5.25 -28.29
N GLU A 30 -10.81 -4.09 -28.31
CA GLU A 30 -11.46 -3.54 -29.51
C GLU A 30 -10.44 -2.86 -30.45
N VAL A 31 -9.37 -2.29 -29.90
CA VAL A 31 -8.32 -1.59 -30.68
C VAL A 31 -7.11 -2.51 -30.88
N LYS A 32 -6.79 -2.86 -32.14
CA LYS A 32 -5.53 -3.54 -32.47
C LYS A 32 -4.35 -2.59 -32.22
N THR A 33 -3.65 -2.80 -31.09
CA THR A 33 -2.43 -2.06 -30.71
C THR A 33 -1.31 -3.02 -30.36
N ASP A 34 -0.08 -2.61 -30.65
CA ASP A 34 1.14 -3.34 -30.27
C ASP A 34 1.31 -3.41 -28.75
N ASP A 35 1.97 -4.46 -28.28
CA ASP A 35 2.19 -4.67 -26.85
C ASP A 35 3.06 -3.58 -26.21
N ARG A 36 4.02 -3.03 -26.96
CA ARG A 36 4.81 -1.86 -26.53
C ARG A 36 3.94 -0.62 -26.38
N MET A 37 2.99 -0.41 -27.29
CA MET A 37 2.09 0.73 -27.23
C MET A 37 1.12 0.60 -26.06
N LYS A 38 0.57 -0.61 -25.83
CA LYS A 38 -0.26 -0.90 -24.65
C LYS A 38 0.51 -0.64 -23.35
N LEU A 39 1.77 -1.06 -23.27
CA LEU A 39 2.60 -0.81 -22.09
C LEU A 39 2.80 0.69 -21.85
N TYR A 40 3.10 1.45 -22.90
CA TYR A 40 3.23 2.90 -22.82
C TYR A 40 1.94 3.59 -22.37
N LEU A 41 0.80 3.19 -22.95
CA LEU A 41 -0.51 3.76 -22.60
C LEU A 41 -0.94 3.37 -21.18
N LEU A 42 -0.63 2.15 -20.75
CA LEU A 42 -0.87 1.70 -19.37
C LEU A 42 -0.09 2.56 -18.38
N ASP A 43 1.22 2.74 -18.59
CA ASP A 43 2.09 3.55 -17.73
C ASP A 43 1.63 5.01 -17.67
N ARG A 44 1.30 5.61 -18.81
CA ARG A 44 0.83 6.99 -18.91
C ARG A 44 -0.57 7.20 -18.32
N GLY A 45 -1.43 6.18 -18.39
CA GLY A 45 -2.79 6.23 -17.84
C GLY A 45 -2.84 6.03 -16.32
N LEU A 46 -1.75 5.59 -15.68
CA LEU A 46 -1.68 5.54 -14.21
C LEU A 46 -1.69 6.94 -13.60
N ARG A 47 -2.33 7.06 -12.43
CA ARG A 47 -2.37 8.33 -11.70
C ARG A 47 -0.97 8.69 -11.20
N ARG A 48 -0.48 9.89 -11.55
CA ARG A 48 0.77 10.43 -11.01
C ARG A 48 0.70 10.45 -9.47
N GLY A 49 1.66 9.78 -8.84
CA GLY A 49 1.76 9.69 -7.39
C GLY A 49 1.12 8.45 -6.76
N CYS A 50 0.44 7.59 -7.53
CA CYS A 50 0.03 6.29 -6.99
C CYS A 50 1.28 5.43 -6.72
N ASP A 51 1.26 4.63 -5.65
CA ASP A 51 2.44 3.86 -5.26
C ASP A 51 2.82 2.81 -6.29
N PHE A 52 1.82 2.28 -7.02
CA PHE A 52 2.07 1.43 -8.17
C PHE A 52 2.88 2.17 -9.25
N ALA A 53 2.45 3.36 -9.70
CA ALA A 53 3.18 4.14 -10.71
C ALA A 53 4.61 4.49 -10.26
N LYS A 54 4.82 4.79 -8.97
CA LYS A 54 6.18 4.96 -8.42
C LYS A 54 7.01 3.69 -8.56
N ALA A 55 6.45 2.53 -8.23
CA ALA A 55 7.14 1.24 -8.33
C ALA A 55 7.46 0.84 -9.78
N ILE A 56 6.59 1.18 -10.74
CA ILE A 56 6.85 0.97 -12.18
C ILE A 56 7.87 2.00 -12.70
N GLY A 57 7.90 3.22 -12.19
CA GLY A 57 8.91 4.23 -12.56
C GLY A 57 10.32 3.89 -12.09
N ILE A 58 10.44 3.19 -10.95
CA ILE A 58 11.74 2.74 -10.41
C ILE A 58 12.26 1.53 -11.18
N GLU A 59 11.39 0.55 -11.46
CA GLU A 59 11.79 -0.68 -12.15
C GLU A 59 11.42 -0.61 -13.63
N LYS A 60 12.41 -0.66 -14.51
CA LYS A 60 12.18 -0.57 -15.96
C LYS A 60 11.47 -1.81 -16.51
N ILE A 61 10.14 -1.77 -16.54
CA ILE A 61 9.32 -2.82 -17.14
C ILE A 61 9.38 -2.72 -18.67
N LYS A 62 9.70 -3.85 -19.32
CA LYS A 62 9.84 -3.93 -20.78
C LYS A 62 8.77 -4.78 -21.45
N THR A 63 8.01 -5.56 -20.67
CA THR A 63 7.02 -6.52 -21.17
C THR A 63 5.68 -6.30 -20.46
N LEU A 64 4.58 -6.54 -21.20
CA LEU A 64 3.23 -6.49 -20.62
C LEU A 64 3.07 -7.51 -19.49
N ASP A 65 3.68 -8.69 -19.64
CA ASP A 65 3.58 -9.76 -18.65
C ASP A 65 4.10 -9.32 -17.28
N ALA A 66 5.33 -8.78 -17.22
CA ALA A 66 5.92 -8.26 -15.98
C ALA A 66 5.12 -7.10 -15.38
N PHE A 67 4.48 -6.27 -16.23
CA PHE A 67 3.56 -5.23 -15.76
C PHE A 67 2.34 -5.85 -15.06
N PHE A 68 1.70 -6.83 -15.68
CA PHE A 68 0.53 -7.49 -15.12
C PHE A 68 0.85 -8.31 -13.87
N GLU A 69 1.99 -9.00 -13.82
CA GLU A 69 2.43 -9.71 -12.61
C GLU A 69 2.53 -8.77 -11.40
N LYS A 70 3.15 -7.60 -11.60
CA LYS A 70 3.22 -6.57 -10.54
C LYS A 70 1.86 -5.99 -10.22
N ALA A 71 1.02 -5.73 -11.22
CA ALA A 71 -0.32 -5.23 -11.00
C ALA A 71 -1.14 -6.20 -10.14
N GLN A 72 -1.06 -7.51 -10.39
CA GLN A 72 -1.72 -8.52 -9.55
C GLN A 72 -1.24 -8.47 -8.10
N LYS A 73 0.08 -8.39 -7.89
CA LYS A 73 0.67 -8.26 -6.55
C LYS A 73 0.18 -7.00 -5.83
N TYR A 74 0.08 -5.87 -6.55
CA TYR A 74 -0.42 -4.62 -5.98
C TYR A 74 -1.92 -4.66 -5.68
N ILE A 75 -2.73 -5.24 -6.56
CA ILE A 75 -4.18 -5.43 -6.33
C ILE A 75 -4.40 -6.26 -5.06
N ALA A 76 -3.65 -7.36 -4.89
CA ALA A 76 -3.74 -8.17 -3.68
C ALA A 76 -3.34 -7.38 -2.42
N TYR A 77 -2.36 -6.49 -2.53
CA TYR A 77 -1.97 -5.57 -1.46
C TYR A 77 -3.08 -4.55 -1.13
N GLU A 78 -3.68 -3.90 -2.14
CA GLU A 78 -4.81 -2.98 -1.97
C GLU A 78 -5.99 -3.68 -1.29
N GLU A 79 -6.41 -4.85 -1.78
CA GLU A 79 -7.53 -5.62 -1.22
C GLU A 79 -7.26 -6.04 0.23
N LYS A 80 -6.01 -6.41 0.56
CA LYS A 80 -5.60 -6.73 1.94
C LYS A 80 -5.63 -5.50 2.87
N GLN A 81 -5.18 -4.34 2.39
CA GLN A 81 -5.19 -3.10 3.16
C GLN A 81 -6.63 -2.68 3.50
N VAL A 82 -7.52 -2.69 2.51
CA VAL A 82 -8.95 -2.38 2.71
C VAL A 82 -9.60 -3.34 3.71
N ALA A 83 -9.32 -4.65 3.59
CA ALA A 83 -9.84 -5.64 4.54
C ALA A 83 -9.30 -5.46 5.98
N ALA A 84 -8.06 -5.02 6.12
CA ALA A 84 -7.45 -4.72 7.42
C ALA A 84 -8.04 -3.46 8.07
N GLU A 85 -8.30 -2.42 7.27
CA GLU A 85 -8.93 -1.18 7.71
C GLU A 85 -10.37 -1.41 8.17
N VAL A 86 -11.15 -2.21 7.44
CA VAL A 86 -12.52 -2.60 7.83
C VAL A 86 -12.54 -3.42 9.13
N ARG A 87 -11.49 -4.20 9.40
CA ARG A 87 -11.37 -5.00 10.63
C ARG A 87 -10.89 -4.21 11.86
N ARG A 88 -10.41 -2.97 11.68
CA ARG A 88 -10.09 -2.07 12.79
C ARG A 88 -11.39 -1.36 13.21
N PRO A 89 -12.02 -1.71 14.35
CA PRO A 89 -13.17 -0.96 14.82
C PRO A 89 -12.73 0.47 15.14
N LYS A 90 -13.47 1.42 14.58
CA LYS A 90 -13.37 2.86 14.81
C LYS A 90 -13.78 3.15 16.26
N SER A 91 -12.83 3.04 17.18
CA SER A 91 -12.98 3.38 18.60
C SER A 91 -11.71 4.04 19.12
N GLU A 92 -11.16 5.01 18.37
CA GLU A 92 -10.00 5.78 18.80
C GLU A 92 -10.15 7.27 18.41
N GLU A 93 -11.36 7.78 18.55
CA GLU A 93 -11.63 9.22 18.64
C GLU A 93 -12.09 9.50 20.08
N GLU A 94 -11.18 9.40 21.03
CA GLU A 94 -11.08 10.30 22.19
C GLU A 94 -9.94 9.82 23.10
N ALA A 95 -9.25 10.79 23.71
CA ALA A 95 -8.18 10.63 24.68
C ALA A 95 -6.79 10.22 24.15
N ARG A 96 -6.10 11.19 23.55
CA ARG A 96 -4.77 11.53 24.10
C ARG A 96 -4.99 12.60 25.18
N PRO A 97 -4.27 12.52 26.32
CA PRO A 97 -2.99 13.19 26.32
C PRO A 97 -1.84 12.36 26.92
N LEU A 98 -0.68 12.61 26.33
CA LEU A 98 0.67 12.73 26.90
C LEU A 98 0.91 12.25 28.35
N CYS A 99 2.09 11.64 28.53
CA CYS A 99 2.81 11.40 29.79
C CYS A 99 2.65 10.01 30.42
N ARG A 100 3.60 9.11 30.14
CA ARG A 100 4.39 8.44 31.19
C ARG A 100 5.60 7.75 30.56
N GLY A 101 6.73 8.45 30.58
CA GLY A 101 8.03 7.83 30.34
C GLY A 101 8.33 6.79 31.43
N PRO A 102 9.14 5.76 31.14
CA PRO A 102 9.59 4.81 32.15
C PRO A 102 10.74 5.45 32.96
N ASP A 103 10.39 6.18 34.03
CA ASP A 103 11.38 6.64 35.02
C ASP A 103 11.76 5.49 35.97
N LYS A 104 12.98 4.98 35.72
CA LYS A 104 14.06 4.67 36.68
C LYS A 104 13.75 3.87 37.98
N ARG A 105 14.56 2.81 38.09
CA ARG A 105 15.34 2.36 39.27
C ARG A 105 14.57 1.89 40.51
N LYS A 106 14.77 0.62 40.86
CA LYS A 106 15.45 0.29 42.13
C LYS A 106 16.02 -1.12 42.17
N GLU A 107 17.34 -1.16 42.01
CA GLU A 107 18.23 -2.07 42.73
C GLU A 107 17.75 -2.19 44.18
N ARG A 108 17.36 -3.41 44.58
CA ARG A 108 17.17 -3.77 45.99
C ARG A 108 18.07 -4.96 46.29
N GLN A 109 19.32 -4.63 46.59
CA GLN A 109 20.04 -5.31 47.65
C GLN A 109 19.15 -5.26 48.91
N SER A 110 18.75 -6.42 49.43
CA SER A 110 18.16 -6.53 50.76
C SER A 110 19.24 -7.04 51.72
N PRO A 111 19.59 -6.25 52.74
CA PRO A 111 20.66 -6.54 53.69
C PRO A 111 20.21 -7.49 54.81
N LYS A 112 21.21 -8.25 55.28
CA LYS A 112 21.40 -8.86 56.60
C LYS A 112 20.22 -8.69 57.58
N GLN A 113 19.54 -9.80 57.89
CA GLN A 113 18.78 -9.90 59.14
C GLN A 113 19.77 -9.88 60.32
N SER A 114 19.72 -8.81 61.11
CA SER A 114 20.37 -8.73 62.42
C SER A 114 19.31 -8.91 63.48
N LYS A 115 19.54 -9.80 64.47
CA LYS A 115 19.24 -9.58 65.89
C LYS A 115 20.13 -10.49 66.78
N PRO A 116 20.86 -9.92 67.74
CA PRO A 116 20.98 -10.44 69.12
C PRO A 116 20.49 -9.35 70.12
N PRO A 117 20.54 -9.48 71.47
CA PRO A 117 20.67 -10.58 72.48
C PRO A 117 19.38 -10.58 73.39
N PRO A 118 19.30 -10.88 74.73
CA PRO A 118 20.11 -11.58 75.78
C PRO A 118 19.37 -12.84 76.33
N SER A 119 19.79 -13.69 77.28
CA SER A 119 20.72 -13.67 78.42
C SER A 119 21.33 -15.06 78.62
#